data_AF-A0A7C3J4Z2-F1
#
_entry.id   AF-A0A7C3J4Z2-F1
#
_cell.length_a   1.000
_cell.length_b   1.000
_cell.length_c   1.000
_cell.angle_alpha   90.00
_cell.angle_beta   90.00
_cell.angle_gamma   90.00
#
_symmetry.space_group_name_H-M   'P 1'
#
loop_
_entity.id
_entity.type
_entity.pdbx_description
1 polymer ?
#
loop_
_entity_poly.entity_id
_entity_poly.type
_entity_poly.pdbx_seq_one_letter_code
_entity_poly.pdbx_strand_id
1 'polypeptide(L)'
;MVLMNTKYIIPLTFVVVAIVVLGAGGYLYYQYYGTPRCEACGMIITPEMEANIKLVDVDTNQRIWTCCPGCMLRSVAAHPNVHIEIMDSWYGSAAPKTVIDIRNSTVVSVTPESARLLLGAKIVKGCANNRWAINETSVQLLLQNGYNPSNTLTVFKNTLPNGTPVVTVSAALPGLIQTGIQYVPPSNTFLGSIVIVGVVVLILSVVAWRKLLRPVATKPQVGGQ
;
A
#
# COMPACT_ATOMS: atom_id res chain seq x y z
N MET A 1 -47.26 -9.31 -11.80
CA MET A 1 -46.02 -9.12 -12.57
C MET A 1 -46.12 -7.74 -13.23
N VAL A 2 -45.54 -6.72 -12.62
CA VAL A 2 -45.72 -5.32 -13.06
C VAL A 2 -44.88 -5.11 -14.31
N LEU A 3 -45.55 -4.89 -15.46
CA LEU A 3 -44.91 -4.42 -16.69
C LEU A 3 -44.37 -3.01 -16.44
N MET A 4 -43.10 -2.91 -16.06
CA MET A 4 -42.42 -1.64 -15.97
C MET A 4 -42.25 -1.10 -17.40
N ASN A 5 -42.91 0.02 -17.69
CA ASN A 5 -42.94 0.63 -19.02
C ASN A 5 -41.51 0.89 -19.51
N THR A 6 -41.13 0.38 -20.69
CA THR A 6 -39.75 0.37 -21.23
C THR A 6 -39.09 1.76 -21.25
N LYS A 7 -39.90 2.82 -21.25
CA LYS A 7 -39.49 4.23 -21.10
C LYS A 7 -38.74 4.53 -19.79
N TYR A 8 -38.97 3.78 -18.71
CA TYR A 8 -38.34 3.99 -17.41
C TYR A 8 -37.21 3.01 -17.11
N ILE A 9 -37.19 1.84 -17.76
CA ILE A 9 -36.16 0.82 -17.56
C ILE A 9 -34.79 1.36 -17.96
N ILE A 10 -34.69 2.01 -19.11
CA ILE A 10 -33.42 2.50 -19.66
C ILE A 10 -32.78 3.60 -18.80
N PRO A 11 -33.46 4.71 -18.45
CA PRO A 11 -32.88 5.71 -17.55
C PRO A 11 -32.54 5.14 -16.17
N LEU A 12 -33.30 4.17 -15.67
CA LEU A 12 -32.98 3.47 -14.42
C LEU A 12 -31.67 2.67 -14.53
N THR A 13 -31.48 1.86 -15.59
CA THR A 13 -30.21 1.16 -15.84
C THR A 13 -29.03 2.12 -15.94
N PHE A 14 -29.23 3.29 -16.53
CA PHE A 14 -28.20 4.32 -16.62
C PHE A 14 -27.76 4.87 -15.27
N VAL A 15 -28.72 5.21 -14.42
CA VAL A 15 -28.44 5.69 -13.07
C VAL A 15 -27.71 4.61 -12.28
N VAL A 16 -28.14 3.35 -12.40
CA VAL A 16 -27.48 2.23 -11.74
C VAL A 16 -26.04 2.05 -12.23
N VAL A 17 -25.80 2.04 -13.55
CA VAL A 17 -24.45 1.90 -14.12
C VAL A 17 -23.55 3.08 -13.72
N ALA A 18 -24.06 4.31 -13.75
CA ALA A 18 -23.31 5.49 -13.33
C ALA A 18 -22.90 5.41 -11.86
N ILE A 19 -23.82 5.00 -10.98
CA ILE A 19 -23.54 4.79 -9.55
C ILE A 19 -22.46 3.72 -9.36
N VAL A 20 -22.55 2.60 -10.09
CA VAL A 20 -21.56 1.53 -10.00
C VAL A 20 -20.18 1.98 -10.47
N VAL A 21 -20.08 2.70 -11.59
CA VAL A 21 -18.78 3.14 -12.13
C VAL A 21 -18.15 4.21 -11.25
N LEU A 22 -18.92 5.22 -10.80
CA LEU A 22 -18.41 6.26 -9.91
C LEU A 22 -18.09 5.70 -8.52
N GLY A 23 -18.93 4.80 -8.00
CA GLY A 23 -18.69 4.10 -6.73
C GLY A 23 -17.45 3.22 -6.78
N ALA A 24 -17.27 2.42 -7.82
CA ALA A 24 -16.09 1.59 -8.01
C ALA A 24 -14.83 2.43 -8.23
N GLY A 25 -14.91 3.50 -9.05
CA GLY A 25 -13.80 4.42 -9.26
C GLY A 25 -13.37 5.14 -7.97
N GLY A 26 -14.34 5.65 -7.21
CA GLY A 26 -14.08 6.27 -5.91
C GLY A 26 -13.54 5.28 -4.88
N TYR A 27 -14.07 4.06 -4.84
CA TYR A 27 -13.57 2.99 -3.97
C TYR A 27 -12.14 2.60 -4.30
N LEU A 28 -11.82 2.39 -5.58
CA LEU A 28 -10.45 2.08 -6.02
C LEU A 28 -9.51 3.24 -5.70
N TYR A 29 -9.92 4.48 -5.97
CA TYR A 29 -9.13 5.66 -5.62
C TYR A 29 -8.83 5.72 -4.12
N TYR A 30 -9.84 5.50 -3.28
CA TYR A 30 -9.68 5.46 -1.82
C TYR A 30 -8.75 4.31 -1.38
N GLN A 31 -8.87 3.13 -1.98
CA GLN A 31 -8.00 1.99 -1.68
C GLN A 31 -6.54 2.24 -2.08
N TYR A 32 -6.28 2.96 -3.17
CA TYR A 32 -4.93 3.20 -3.67
C TYR A 32 -4.25 4.43 -3.06
N TYR A 33 -4.99 5.49 -2.73
CA TYR A 33 -4.43 6.76 -2.26
C TYR A 33 -4.95 7.23 -0.90
N GLY A 34 -6.07 6.70 -0.42
CA GLY A 34 -6.64 7.07 0.88
C GLY A 34 -6.01 6.36 2.07
N THR A 35 -5.18 5.34 1.83
CA THR A 35 -4.49 4.57 2.88
C THR A 35 -2.98 4.64 2.70
N PRO A 36 -2.20 4.91 3.77
CA PRO A 36 -0.75 4.89 3.68
C PRO A 36 -0.25 3.51 3.27
N ARG A 37 0.68 3.47 2.32
CA ARG A 37 1.30 2.24 1.84
C ARG A 37 2.79 2.29 2.04
N CYS A 38 3.38 1.14 2.29
CA CYS A 38 4.81 0.99 2.33
C CYS A 38 5.38 1.37 0.97
N GLU A 39 6.24 2.37 0.94
CA GLU A 39 6.83 2.85 -0.30
C GLU A 39 7.62 1.75 -1.00
N ALA A 40 8.35 0.92 -0.25
CA ALA A 40 9.20 -0.13 -0.82
C ALA A 40 8.43 -1.31 -1.46
N CYS A 41 7.25 -1.67 -0.95
CA CYS A 41 6.55 -2.91 -1.36
C CYS A 41 5.04 -2.79 -1.57
N GLY A 42 4.43 -1.65 -1.28
CA GLY A 42 3.01 -1.38 -1.55
C GLY A 42 2.03 -1.95 -0.52
N MET A 43 2.55 -2.62 0.52
CA MET A 43 1.74 -3.15 1.61
C MET A 43 1.04 -2.01 2.36
N ILE A 44 -0.24 -2.17 2.66
CA ILE A 44 -1.00 -1.21 3.47
C ILE A 44 -0.38 -1.12 4.86
N ILE A 45 -0.15 0.09 5.35
CA ILE A 45 0.34 0.34 6.70
C ILE A 45 -0.83 0.22 7.67
N THR A 46 -0.72 -0.70 8.62
CA THR A 46 -1.66 -0.79 9.74
C THR A 46 -1.23 0.14 10.88
N PRO A 47 -2.12 0.49 11.82
CA PRO A 47 -1.78 1.32 12.97
C PRO A 47 -0.61 0.75 13.80
N GLU A 48 -0.54 -0.59 13.92
CA GLU A 48 0.56 -1.26 14.62
C GLU A 48 1.89 -1.05 13.87
N MET A 49 1.91 -1.15 12.54
CA MET A 49 3.11 -0.89 11.74
C MET A 49 3.59 0.55 11.89
N GLU A 50 2.66 1.50 11.86
CA GLU A 50 2.94 2.93 12.05
C GLU A 50 3.56 3.22 13.42
N ALA A 51 3.05 2.55 14.46
CA ALA A 51 3.57 2.69 15.82
C ALA A 51 4.98 2.07 15.97
N ASN A 52 5.27 0.99 15.24
CA ASN A 52 6.55 0.28 15.34
C ASN A 52 7.69 0.98 14.60
N ILE A 53 7.45 1.60 13.44
CA ILE A 53 8.51 2.14 12.59
C ILE A 53 8.17 3.56 12.16
N LYS A 54 9.02 4.51 12.55
CA LYS A 54 8.99 5.89 12.06
C LYS A 54 10.26 6.19 11.29
N LEU A 55 10.10 6.42 9.98
CA LEU A 55 11.19 6.76 9.08
C LEU A 55 10.95 8.15 8.51
N VAL A 56 11.88 9.06 8.69
CA VAL A 56 11.79 10.45 8.22
C VAL A 56 12.94 10.71 7.27
N ASP A 57 12.63 11.24 6.09
CA ASP A 57 13.62 11.83 5.19
C ASP A 57 14.12 13.13 5.83
N VAL A 58 15.42 13.21 6.07
CA VAL A 58 16.03 14.36 6.75
C VAL A 58 16.10 15.56 5.81
N ASP A 59 16.22 15.35 4.50
CA ASP A 59 16.36 16.44 3.53
C ASP A 59 15.03 17.17 3.31
N THR A 60 13.92 16.42 3.27
CA THR A 60 12.58 16.95 3.02
C THR A 60 11.72 17.09 4.27
N ASN A 61 12.17 16.54 5.41
CA ASN A 61 11.42 16.41 6.66
C ASN A 61 10.07 15.68 6.48
N GLN A 62 9.98 14.78 5.49
CA GLN A 62 8.76 14.03 5.20
C GLN A 62 8.78 12.65 5.87
N ARG A 63 7.62 12.23 6.38
CA ARG A 63 7.41 10.87 6.87
C ARG A 63 7.34 9.91 5.68
N ILE A 64 8.17 8.88 5.72
CA ILE A 64 8.14 7.77 4.78
C ILE A 64 7.49 6.57 5.46
N TRP A 65 6.56 5.97 4.74
CA TRP A 65 5.75 4.86 5.22
C TRP A 65 6.44 3.53 4.89
N THR A 66 6.69 2.70 5.91
CA THR A 66 7.35 1.40 5.74
C THR A 66 6.68 0.34 6.61
N CYS A 67 6.50 -0.87 6.09
CA CYS A 67 5.73 -1.92 6.76
C CYS A 67 6.58 -2.90 7.57
N CYS A 68 7.89 -2.94 7.33
CA CYS A 68 8.78 -3.86 8.02
C CYS A 68 10.22 -3.34 8.05
N PRO A 69 11.07 -3.89 8.93
CA PRO A 69 12.47 -3.47 9.05
C PRO A 69 13.26 -3.59 7.73
N GLY A 70 13.00 -4.62 6.92
CA GLY A 70 13.65 -4.77 5.62
C GLY A 70 13.25 -3.67 4.63
N CYS A 71 11.96 -3.30 4.57
CA CYS A 71 11.47 -2.23 3.70
C CYS A 71 11.97 -0.85 4.13
N MET A 72 12.14 -0.63 5.43
CA MET A 72 12.77 0.57 5.99
C MET A 72 14.14 0.83 5.36
N LEU A 73 15.01 -0.20 5.29
CA LEU A 73 16.34 -0.03 4.70
C LEU A 73 16.33 0.01 3.17
N ARG A 74 15.35 -0.64 2.52
CA ARG A 74 15.15 -0.53 1.06
C ARG A 74 14.76 0.89 0.63
N SER A 75 14.05 1.62 1.48
CA SER A 75 13.60 3.00 1.20
C SER A 75 14.78 3.98 1.10
N VAL A 76 15.95 3.61 1.64
CA VAL A 76 17.20 4.39 1.52
C VAL A 76 17.68 4.52 0.07
N ALA A 77 17.23 3.65 -0.83
CA ALA A 77 17.52 3.76 -2.26
C ALA A 77 16.95 5.04 -2.90
N ALA A 78 15.82 5.54 -2.40
CA ALA A 78 15.23 6.82 -2.83
C ALA A 78 15.51 7.96 -1.85
N HIS A 79 15.77 7.62 -0.58
CA HIS A 79 15.98 8.59 0.50
C HIS A 79 17.35 8.35 1.17
N PRO A 80 18.44 8.91 0.63
CA PRO A 80 19.79 8.61 1.11
C PRO A 80 20.07 9.14 2.53
N ASN A 81 19.29 10.11 3.01
CA ASN A 81 19.42 10.74 4.31
C ASN A 81 18.16 10.50 5.15
N VAL A 82 18.20 9.55 6.07
CA VAL A 82 17.01 9.18 6.87
C VAL A 82 17.31 9.09 8.35
N HIS A 83 16.31 9.44 9.15
CA HIS A 83 16.25 9.20 10.58
C HIS A 83 15.17 8.15 10.85
N ILE A 84 15.51 7.09 11.56
CA ILE A 84 14.62 5.98 11.82
C ILE A 84 14.51 5.77 13.33
N GLU A 85 13.28 5.73 13.82
CA GLU A 85 12.94 5.17 15.13
C GLU A 85 12.22 3.83 14.91
N ILE A 86 12.65 2.78 15.61
CA ILE A 86 12.02 1.46 15.51
C ILE A 86 11.89 0.78 16.87
N MET A 87 10.74 0.15 17.11
CA MET A 87 10.47 -0.64 18.31
C MET A 87 11.02 -2.06 18.21
N ASP A 88 11.37 -2.63 19.36
CA ASP A 88 11.75 -4.04 19.47
C ASP A 88 10.54 -4.94 19.18
N SER A 89 10.72 -5.96 18.34
CA SER A 89 9.62 -6.86 17.94
C SER A 89 9.17 -7.80 19.06
N TRP A 90 10.00 -8.04 20.07
CA TRP A 90 9.68 -8.89 21.22
C TRP A 90 9.05 -8.10 22.38
N TYR A 91 9.71 -7.03 22.81
CA TYR A 91 9.33 -6.20 23.95
C TYR A 91 8.33 -5.10 23.57
N GLY A 92 8.23 -4.71 22.30
CA GLY A 92 7.35 -3.64 21.85
C GLY A 92 7.68 -2.31 22.54
N SER A 93 6.66 -1.65 23.08
CA SER A 93 6.78 -0.39 23.81
C SER A 93 7.39 -0.53 25.21
N ALA A 94 7.60 -1.75 25.72
CA ALA A 94 8.24 -1.97 27.01
C ALA A 94 9.78 -1.79 26.96
N ALA A 95 10.36 -1.74 25.76
CA ALA A 95 11.77 -1.43 25.54
C ALA A 95 11.94 -0.01 24.96
N PRO A 96 13.09 0.65 25.17
CA PRO A 96 13.40 1.88 24.47
C PRO A 96 13.42 1.63 22.96
N LYS A 97 13.06 2.65 22.17
CA LYS A 97 13.18 2.57 20.71
C LYS A 97 14.65 2.51 20.31
N THR A 98 14.93 1.78 19.24
CA THR A 98 16.21 1.93 18.54
C THR A 98 16.15 3.11 17.60
N VAL A 99 17.19 3.94 17.61
CA VAL A 99 17.38 5.05 16.69
C VAL A 99 18.48 4.69 15.71
N ILE A 100 18.25 4.94 14.42
CA ILE A 100 19.21 4.70 13.34
C ILE A 100 19.29 5.99 12.51
N ASP A 101 20.50 6.53 12.36
CA ASP A 101 20.75 7.61 11.42
C ASP A 101 21.55 7.10 10.23
N ILE A 102 21.04 7.39 9.03
CA ILE A 102 21.70 7.09 7.76
C ILE A 102 21.89 8.41 7.02
N ARG A 103 23.10 8.66 6.52
CA ARG A 103 23.43 9.84 5.70
C ARG A 103 24.20 9.39 4.48
N ASN A 104 23.90 9.95 3.32
CA ASN A 104 24.49 9.57 2.03
C ASN A 104 24.49 8.04 1.83
N SER A 105 23.34 7.41 2.12
CA SER A 105 23.13 5.96 2.03
C SER A 105 24.08 5.11 2.89
N THR A 106 24.71 5.71 3.90
CA THR A 106 25.65 5.06 4.81
C THR A 106 25.16 5.19 6.26
N VAL A 107 25.30 4.13 7.04
CA VAL A 107 24.93 4.14 8.47
C VAL A 107 25.89 5.05 9.24
N VAL A 108 25.35 6.07 9.90
CA VAL A 108 26.10 6.99 10.76
C VAL A 108 26.04 6.52 12.21
N SER A 109 24.87 6.11 12.69
CA SER A 109 24.69 5.63 14.07
C SER A 109 23.56 4.61 14.17
N VAL A 110 23.66 3.74 15.18
CA VAL A 110 22.60 2.82 15.62
C VAL A 110 22.63 2.79 17.14
N THR A 111 21.56 3.22 17.79
CA THR A 111 21.48 3.31 19.26
C THR A 111 20.26 2.55 19.78
N PRO A 112 20.44 1.46 20.55
CA PRO A 112 21.71 0.90 20.99
C PRO A 112 22.43 0.09 19.88
N GLU A 113 23.76 0.04 19.92
CA GLU A 113 24.59 -0.72 18.96
C GLU A 113 24.36 -2.23 19.02
N SER A 114 23.77 -2.72 20.12
CA SER A 114 23.36 -4.11 20.29
C SER A 114 22.19 -4.51 19.39
N ALA A 115 21.53 -3.54 18.74
CA ALA A 115 20.36 -3.83 17.93
C ALA A 115 20.73 -4.65 16.68
N ARG A 116 19.84 -5.57 16.32
CA ARG A 116 20.00 -6.52 15.22
C ARG A 116 18.73 -6.59 14.39
N LEU A 117 18.94 -6.81 13.11
CA LEU A 117 17.92 -7.07 12.13
C LEU A 117 17.87 -8.57 11.87
N LEU A 118 16.69 -9.18 11.99
CA LEU A 118 16.47 -10.58 11.63
C LEU A 118 15.78 -10.60 10.26
N LEU A 119 16.49 -11.09 9.24
CA LEU A 119 16.06 -11.05 7.84
C LEU A 119 15.51 -12.38 7.35
N GLY A 120 14.35 -12.81 7.86
CA GLY A 120 13.69 -14.01 7.35
C GLY A 120 13.29 -13.88 5.88
N ALA A 121 13.18 -12.64 5.35
CA ALA A 121 12.96 -12.36 3.93
C ALA A 121 14.06 -12.91 2.99
N LYS A 122 15.29 -13.07 3.49
CA LYS A 122 16.40 -13.65 2.73
C LYS A 122 16.18 -15.14 2.43
N ILE A 123 15.40 -15.82 3.27
CA ILE A 123 15.06 -17.24 3.14
C ILE A 123 13.71 -17.40 2.44
N VAL A 124 12.72 -16.58 2.79
CA VAL A 124 11.38 -16.60 2.19
C VAL A 124 10.96 -15.19 1.83
N LYS A 125 10.79 -14.89 0.53
CA LYS A 125 10.44 -13.54 0.04
C LYS A 125 9.18 -13.01 0.76
N GLY A 126 9.34 -12.04 1.66
CA GLY A 126 8.19 -11.40 2.32
C GLY A 126 8.55 -10.52 3.52
N CYS A 127 7.82 -9.41 3.67
CA CYS A 127 7.92 -8.50 4.82
C CYS A 127 7.61 -9.18 6.16
N ALA A 128 6.73 -10.19 6.12
CA ALA A 128 6.22 -10.89 7.30
C ALA A 128 7.29 -11.63 8.10
N ASN A 129 8.45 -11.91 7.52
CA ASN A 129 9.52 -12.67 8.19
C ASN A 129 10.66 -11.80 8.70
N ASN A 130 10.49 -10.47 8.70
CA ASN A 130 11.51 -9.57 9.23
C ASN A 130 11.17 -9.18 10.67
N ARG A 131 12.17 -9.19 11.56
CA ARG A 131 12.04 -8.71 12.94
C ARG A 131 13.16 -7.73 13.27
N TRP A 132 12.88 -6.89 14.24
CA TRP A 132 13.85 -6.01 14.86
C TRP A 132 14.08 -6.44 16.30
N ALA A 133 15.34 -6.56 16.69
CA ALA A 133 15.74 -6.91 18.05
C ALA A 133 16.66 -5.82 18.60
N ILE A 134 16.43 -5.36 19.82
CA ILE A 134 17.23 -4.32 20.47
C ILE A 134 18.53 -4.87 21.08
N ASN A 135 18.56 -6.16 21.40
CA ASN A 135 19.69 -6.84 22.02
C ASN A 135 19.65 -8.35 21.74
N GLU A 136 20.70 -9.05 22.19
CA GLU A 136 20.87 -10.49 21.97
C GLU A 136 19.74 -11.32 22.62
N THR A 137 19.23 -10.92 23.78
CA THR A 137 18.11 -11.62 24.42
C THR A 137 16.85 -11.59 23.55
N SER A 138 16.53 -10.43 22.98
CA SER A 138 15.42 -10.28 22.02
C SER A 138 15.65 -11.13 20.77
N VAL A 139 16.89 -11.16 20.23
CA VAL A 139 17.24 -12.04 19.10
C VAL A 139 16.91 -13.49 19.41
N GLN A 140 17.37 -14.02 20.55
CA GLN A 140 17.16 -15.42 20.91
C GLN A 140 15.68 -15.75 21.09
N LEU A 141 14.93 -14.87 21.75
CA LEU A 141 13.49 -15.05 21.95
C LEU A 141 12.71 -15.01 20.63
N LEU A 142 13.08 -14.12 19.71
CA LEU A 142 12.48 -14.03 18.38
C LEU A 142 12.84 -15.23 17.49
N LEU A 143 14.08 -15.73 17.55
CA LEU A 143 14.46 -16.93 16.80
C LEU A 143 13.74 -18.18 17.31
N GLN A 144 13.57 -18.29 18.63
CA GLN A 144 12.92 -19.44 19.25
C GLN A 144 11.39 -19.46 19.05
N ASN A 145 10.74 -18.30 19.17
CA ASN A 145 9.28 -18.22 19.22
C ASN A 145 8.66 -17.50 18.02
N GLY A 146 9.44 -16.76 17.24
CA GLY A 146 9.00 -15.96 16.09
C GLY A 146 8.38 -14.61 16.44
N TYR A 147 7.53 -14.59 17.48
CA TYR A 147 6.86 -13.38 17.97
C TYR A 147 6.44 -13.52 19.43
N ASN A 148 6.12 -12.41 20.09
CA ASN A 148 5.62 -12.37 21.46
C ASN A 148 4.10 -12.07 21.47
N PRO A 149 3.23 -13.02 21.88
CA PRO A 149 1.79 -12.77 21.91
C PRO A 149 1.37 -11.69 22.92
N SER A 150 2.20 -11.41 23.94
CA SER A 150 1.95 -10.37 24.94
C SER A 150 2.34 -8.97 24.45
N ASN A 151 3.09 -8.87 23.34
CA ASN A 151 3.36 -7.58 22.70
C ASN A 151 2.17 -7.22 21.79
N THR A 152 1.34 -6.28 22.25
CA THR A 152 0.14 -5.81 21.53
C THR A 152 0.45 -5.12 20.21
N LEU A 153 1.68 -4.64 20.03
CA LEU A 153 2.16 -4.02 18.79
C LEU A 153 2.80 -5.04 17.84
N THR A 154 2.68 -6.35 18.09
CA THR A 154 3.20 -7.38 17.19
C THR A 154 2.48 -7.33 15.84
N VAL A 155 3.20 -6.86 14.82
CA VAL A 155 2.71 -6.78 13.44
C VAL A 155 2.63 -8.16 12.78
N PHE A 156 3.68 -8.97 12.94
CA PHE A 156 3.84 -10.23 12.22
C PHE A 156 3.79 -11.40 13.18
N LYS A 157 2.73 -12.21 13.06
CA LYS A 157 2.40 -13.32 13.97
C LYS A 157 2.75 -14.68 13.37
N ASN A 158 3.98 -14.79 12.88
CA ASN A 158 4.50 -16.01 12.26
C ASN A 158 5.86 -16.35 12.84
N THR A 159 6.21 -17.63 12.75
CA THR A 159 7.54 -18.11 13.08
C THR A 159 8.58 -17.60 12.09
N LEU A 160 9.81 -17.45 12.56
CA LEU A 160 10.94 -17.17 11.69
C LEU A 160 11.44 -18.47 11.06
N PRO A 161 11.78 -18.48 9.75
CA PRO A 161 12.36 -19.66 9.11
C PRO A 161 13.66 -20.11 9.80
N ASN A 162 13.92 -21.42 9.83
CA ASN A 162 15.19 -21.96 10.32
C ASN A 162 16.37 -21.36 9.56
N GLY A 163 17.40 -20.95 10.29
CA GLY A 163 18.59 -20.29 9.73
C GLY A 163 18.41 -18.80 9.42
N THR A 164 17.34 -18.16 9.93
CA THR A 164 17.10 -16.71 9.74
C THR A 164 18.37 -15.90 10.07
N PRO A 165 18.91 -15.12 9.12
CA PRO A 165 20.10 -14.32 9.35
C PRO A 165 19.85 -13.23 10.39
N VAL A 166 20.77 -13.10 11.34
CA VAL A 166 20.86 -12.00 12.29
C VAL A 166 22.01 -11.10 11.87
N VAL A 167 21.72 -9.84 11.57
CA VAL A 167 22.71 -8.92 10.98
C VAL A 167 22.60 -7.53 11.60
N THR A 168 23.69 -6.76 11.52
CA THR A 168 23.67 -5.33 11.82
C THR A 168 23.04 -4.54 10.67
N VAL A 169 22.63 -3.29 10.94
CA VAL A 169 22.13 -2.38 9.88
C VAL A 169 23.19 -2.19 8.81
N SER A 170 24.44 -1.92 9.20
CA SER A 170 25.55 -1.66 8.26
C SER A 170 25.84 -2.85 7.35
N ALA A 171 25.69 -4.08 7.86
CA ALA A 171 25.85 -5.29 7.05
C ALA A 171 24.66 -5.53 6.10
N ALA A 172 23.44 -5.18 6.51
CA ALA A 172 22.23 -5.40 5.72
C ALA A 172 22.00 -4.34 4.64
N LEU A 173 22.39 -3.09 4.93
CA LEU A 173 22.01 -1.91 4.16
C LEU A 173 22.40 -2.01 2.67
N PRO A 174 23.65 -2.37 2.28
CA PRO A 174 24.04 -2.39 0.88
C PRO A 174 23.16 -3.31 0.01
N GLY A 175 22.86 -4.51 0.51
CA GLY A 175 22.02 -5.48 -0.22
C GLY A 175 20.55 -5.05 -0.29
N LEU A 176 20.04 -4.41 0.77
CA LEU A 176 18.66 -3.94 0.79
C LEU A 176 18.47 -2.69 -0.08
N ILE A 177 19.44 -1.77 -0.12
CA ILE A 177 19.41 -0.65 -1.07
C ILE A 177 19.39 -1.16 -2.51
N GLN A 178 20.23 -2.14 -2.85
CA GLN A 178 20.25 -2.73 -4.20
C GLN A 178 18.93 -3.39 -4.59
N THR A 179 18.20 -3.93 -3.62
CA THR A 179 16.85 -4.47 -3.86
C THR A 179 15.85 -3.36 -4.22
N GLY A 180 16.06 -2.15 -3.70
CA GLY A 180 15.32 -0.95 -4.05
C GLY A 180 13.83 -0.99 -3.74
N ILE A 181 13.10 -0.03 -4.31
CA ILE A 181 11.66 0.09 -4.24
C ILE A 181 11.05 -0.73 -5.38
N GLN A 182 10.19 -1.71 -5.04
CA GLN A 182 9.51 -2.56 -6.02
C GLN A 182 8.07 -2.14 -6.28
N TYR A 183 7.50 -1.33 -5.39
CA TYR A 183 6.14 -0.88 -5.55
C TYR A 183 6.08 0.27 -6.54
N VAL A 184 5.22 0.11 -7.54
CA VAL A 184 4.83 1.18 -8.44
C VAL A 184 3.35 1.44 -8.16
N PRO A 185 2.99 2.59 -7.57
CA PRO A 185 1.58 2.92 -7.39
C PRO A 185 0.90 2.98 -8.76
N PRO A 186 -0.38 2.57 -8.87
CA PRO A 186 -1.12 2.80 -10.10
C PRO A 186 -1.08 4.30 -10.45
N SER A 187 -1.08 4.62 -11.74
CA SER A 187 -1.03 6.01 -12.18
C SER A 187 -2.38 6.69 -11.94
N ASN A 188 -2.36 7.97 -11.54
CA ASN A 188 -3.59 8.78 -11.44
C ASN A 188 -4.35 8.81 -12.78
N THR A 189 -3.62 8.75 -13.89
CA THR A 189 -4.16 8.65 -15.26
C THR A 189 -4.92 7.36 -15.50
N PHE A 190 -4.50 6.22 -14.94
CA PHE A 190 -5.23 4.95 -15.08
C PHE A 190 -6.61 5.04 -14.43
N LEU A 191 -6.71 5.55 -13.19
CA LEU A 191 -8.02 5.71 -12.54
C LEU A 191 -8.87 6.81 -13.19
N GLY A 192 -8.25 7.92 -13.60
CA GLY A 192 -8.92 8.96 -14.38
C GLY A 192 -9.53 8.41 -15.67
N SER A 193 -8.83 7.49 -16.35
CA SER A 193 -9.33 6.87 -17.58
C SER A 193 -10.57 6.02 -17.35
N ILE A 194 -10.69 5.30 -16.22
CA ILE A 194 -11.88 4.51 -15.88
C ILE A 194 -13.11 5.42 -15.75
N VAL A 195 -12.94 6.57 -15.08
CA VAL A 195 -14.01 7.55 -14.91
C VAL A 195 -14.38 8.19 -16.26
N ILE A 196 -13.39 8.59 -17.06
CA ILE A 196 -13.62 9.19 -18.39
C ILE A 196 -14.34 8.23 -19.32
N VAL A 197 -13.90 6.97 -19.41
CA VAL A 197 -14.56 5.93 -20.23
C VAL A 197 -16.00 5.72 -19.77
N GLY A 198 -16.24 5.68 -18.45
CA GLY A 198 -17.58 5.62 -17.88
C GLY A 198 -18.47 6.78 -18.35
N VAL A 199 -17.98 8.01 -18.27
CA VAL A 199 -18.70 9.21 -18.73
C VAL A 199 -18.96 9.17 -20.23
N VAL A 200 -17.99 8.75 -21.05
CA VAL A 200 -18.14 8.65 -22.51
C VAL A 200 -19.21 7.61 -22.87
N VAL A 201 -19.21 6.43 -22.23
CA VAL A 201 -20.23 5.40 -22.43
C VAL A 201 -21.62 5.93 -22.07
N LEU A 202 -21.74 6.68 -20.96
CA LEU A 202 -22.99 7.31 -20.56
C LEU A 202 -23.46 8.34 -21.62
N ILE A 203 -22.58 9.23 -22.08
CA ILE A 203 -22.93 10.24 -23.10
C ILE A 203 -23.38 9.57 -24.40
N LEU A 204 -22.61 8.61 -24.93
CA LEU A 204 -22.92 7.91 -26.18
C LEU A 204 -24.26 7.17 -26.10
N SER A 205 -24.53 6.53 -24.97
CA SER A 205 -25.76 5.79 -24.76
C SER A 205 -26.97 6.76 -24.71
N VAL A 206 -26.84 7.96 -24.10
CA VAL A 206 -27.90 8.99 -24.10
C VAL A 206 -28.15 9.52 -25.52
N VAL A 207 -27.08 9.75 -26.29
CA VAL A 207 -27.19 10.18 -27.70
C VAL A 207 -27.88 9.12 -28.55
N ALA A 208 -27.52 7.84 -28.39
CA ALA A 208 -28.17 6.73 -29.07
C ALA A 208 -29.65 6.63 -28.70
N TRP A 209 -30.00 6.76 -27.41
CA TRP A 209 -31.37 6.78 -26.93
C TRP A 209 -32.20 7.93 -27.52
N ARG A 210 -31.65 9.15 -27.54
CA ARG A 210 -32.32 10.31 -28.17
C ARG A 210 -32.57 10.10 -29.66
N LYS A 211 -31.68 9.39 -30.38
CA LYS A 211 -31.90 9.05 -31.80
C LYS A 211 -33.01 8.01 -31.97
N LEU A 212 -33.10 7.02 -31.09
CA LEU A 212 -34.15 5.99 -31.12
C LEU A 212 -35.55 6.53 -30.78
N LEU A 213 -35.64 7.59 -29.97
CA LEU A 213 -36.90 8.24 -29.61
C LEU A 213 -37.40 9.29 -30.61
N ARG A 214 -36.62 9.62 -31.66
CA ARG A 214 -37.12 10.53 -32.71
C ARG A 214 -38.22 9.81 -33.48
N PRO A 215 -39.45 10.35 -33.55
CA PRO A 215 -40.48 9.77 -34.40
C PRO A 215 -39.95 9.77 -35.83
N VAL A 216 -40.01 8.60 -36.49
CA VAL A 216 -39.78 8.50 -37.93
C VAL A 216 -40.74 9.48 -38.56
N ALA A 217 -40.22 10.50 -39.23
CA ALA A 217 -41.04 11.44 -39.98
C ALA A 217 -41.87 10.62 -40.96
N THR A 218 -43.16 10.48 -40.70
CA THR A 218 -44.11 9.90 -41.64
C THR A 218 -44.03 10.78 -42.89
N LYS A 219 -43.47 10.22 -43.98
CA LYS A 219 -43.54 10.86 -45.29
C LYS A 219 -45.01 11.24 -45.53
N PRO A 220 -45.32 12.48 -45.94
CA PRO A 220 -46.68 12.83 -46.28
C PRO A 220 -47.14 11.89 -47.40
N GLN A 221 -48.30 11.24 -47.21
CA GLN A 221 -48.95 10.54 -48.29
C GLN A 221 -49.29 11.57 -49.36
N VAL A 222 -48.55 11.52 -50.47
CA VAL A 222 -48.90 12.21 -51.70
C VAL A 222 -50.24 11.62 -52.14
N GLY A 223 -51.24 12.49 -52.28
CA GLY A 223 -52.60 12.13 -52.63
C GLY A 223 -52.69 11.33 -53.92
N GLY A 224 -53.70 10.46 -53.97
CA GLY A 224 -54.08 9.71 -55.15
C GLY A 224 -55.59 9.48 -55.12
N GLN A 225 -56.28 10.42 -55.78
CA GLN A 225 -57.58 10.36 -56.47
C GLN A 225 -58.73 9.54 -55.88
#